data_AF-A0A972DMI7-F1
#
_entry.id   AF-A0A972DMI7-F1
#
_cell.length_a   1.000
_cell.length_b   1.000
_cell.length_c   1.000
_cell.angle_alpha   90.00
_cell.angle_beta   90.00
_cell.angle_gamma   90.00
#
_symmetry.space_group_name_H-M   'P 1'
#
loop_
_entity.id
_entity.type
_entity.pdbx_description
1 polymer ?
#
loop_
_entity_poly.entity_id
_entity_poly.type
_entity_poly.pdbx_seq_one_letter_code
_entity_poly.pdbx_strand_id
1 'polypeptide(L)'
;MRRETGPAIAPAAAPQTPRDCPGCGAAVAPSAVLCVNCGYDFRSKIKHGLQKEAGEASSGGLKKKRRARSGEISQWLQLARGCLVSFIGAMMGAFVWYIVAMLTHSEWGLIAWGLGGLAGVGMAVGYGHEEALGGICAAAIALVAIVIAKAAIFISILFPAINALAEMSAEEMAPEGVAVEEAVGEGEPVAETPDGSSQSTDAQAAPGEEMAGEAAAGEEPLGEELLDEETEVGAADLAGVGAAFGVLFFTTMFSLFDIVAIILACATAFKVASSVGFGD
;
A
#
# COMPACT_ATOMS: atom_id res chain seq x y z
N MET A 1 -37.74 80.30 -37.52
CA MET A 1 -36.70 79.47 -38.17
C MET A 1 -35.37 79.71 -37.46
N ARG A 2 -34.98 78.87 -36.48
CA ARG A 2 -33.63 78.87 -35.88
C ARG A 2 -32.83 77.74 -36.51
N ARG A 3 -31.69 78.07 -37.11
CA ARG A 3 -30.69 77.09 -37.58
C ARG A 3 -29.89 76.62 -36.37
N GLU A 4 -29.98 75.33 -36.06
CA GLU A 4 -29.08 74.68 -35.12
C GLU A 4 -27.73 74.42 -35.82
N THR A 5 -26.67 75.02 -35.31
CA THR A 5 -25.29 74.71 -35.70
C THR A 5 -24.83 73.47 -34.93
N GLY A 6 -24.67 72.35 -35.63
CA GLY A 6 -24.17 71.10 -35.05
C GLY A 6 -22.70 71.21 -34.56
N PRO A 7 -22.29 70.34 -33.62
CA PRO A 7 -20.97 70.40 -33.00
C PRO A 7 -19.86 70.08 -34.02
N ALA A 8 -18.83 70.91 -34.02
CA ALA A 8 -17.63 70.74 -34.83
C ALA A 8 -16.91 69.43 -34.46
N ILE A 9 -16.77 68.52 -35.44
CA ILE A 9 -16.02 67.28 -35.30
C ILE A 9 -14.54 67.63 -35.18
N ALA A 10 -13.93 67.29 -34.04
CA ALA A 10 -12.51 67.49 -33.80
C ALA A 10 -11.65 66.63 -34.75
N PRO A 11 -10.46 67.11 -35.16
CA PRO A 11 -9.61 66.41 -36.10
C PRO A 11 -9.14 65.05 -35.56
N ALA A 12 -9.20 64.03 -36.41
CA ALA A 12 -8.75 62.67 -36.12
C ALA A 12 -7.25 62.67 -35.77
N ALA A 13 -6.93 62.17 -34.57
CA ALA A 13 -5.55 62.06 -34.09
C ALA A 13 -4.74 61.08 -34.96
N ALA A 14 -3.52 61.48 -35.33
CA ALA A 14 -2.59 60.70 -36.14
C ALA A 14 -2.30 59.30 -35.54
N PRO A 15 -2.01 58.28 -36.37
CA PRO A 15 -1.72 56.92 -35.91
C PRO A 15 -0.44 56.91 -35.07
N GLN A 16 -0.61 56.67 -33.78
CA GLN A 16 0.49 56.53 -32.84
C GLN A 16 0.89 55.04 -32.79
N THR A 17 2.19 54.75 -32.87
CA THR A 17 2.69 53.38 -32.82
C THR A 17 2.41 52.73 -31.46
N PRO A 18 1.90 51.48 -31.42
CA PRO A 18 1.76 50.73 -30.18
C PRO A 18 3.10 50.59 -29.45
N ARG A 19 3.08 50.62 -28.12
CA ARG A 19 4.25 50.37 -27.27
C ARG A 19 4.01 49.14 -26.42
N ASP A 20 5.08 48.47 -26.00
CA ASP A 20 4.96 47.29 -25.13
C ASP A 20 5.01 47.68 -23.65
N CYS A 21 4.18 47.02 -22.85
CA CYS A 21 4.14 47.22 -21.41
C CYS A 21 5.38 46.61 -20.74
N PRO A 22 6.21 47.38 -20.02
CA PRO A 22 7.43 46.84 -19.39
C PRO A 22 7.15 45.84 -18.27
N GLY A 23 5.93 45.83 -17.71
CA GLY A 23 5.54 44.90 -16.65
C GLY A 23 5.12 43.50 -17.13
N CYS A 24 4.59 43.35 -18.35
CA CYS A 24 4.09 42.05 -18.84
C CYS A 24 4.32 41.76 -20.33
N GLY A 25 4.87 42.71 -21.09
CA GLY A 25 5.12 42.59 -22.53
C GLY A 25 3.90 42.78 -23.42
N ALA A 26 2.70 43.04 -22.88
CA ALA A 26 1.51 43.25 -23.70
C ALA A 26 1.57 44.59 -24.47
N ALA A 27 1.13 44.57 -25.73
CA ALA A 27 0.97 45.78 -26.53
C ALA A 27 -0.10 46.68 -25.91
N VAL A 28 0.23 47.95 -25.68
CA VAL A 28 -0.65 48.97 -25.12
C VAL A 28 -0.70 50.19 -26.01
N ALA A 29 -1.83 50.89 -25.97
CA ALA A 29 -1.96 52.17 -26.64
C ALA A 29 -0.90 53.17 -26.11
N PRO A 30 -0.30 53.99 -26.97
CA PRO A 30 0.76 54.91 -26.58
C PRO A 30 0.30 55.99 -25.58
N SER A 31 -0.99 56.33 -25.60
CA SER A 31 -1.63 57.21 -24.61
C SER A 31 -2.19 56.49 -23.38
N ALA A 32 -2.04 55.17 -23.27
CA ALA A 32 -2.55 54.41 -22.13
C ALA A 32 -1.80 54.80 -20.86
N VAL A 33 -2.54 55.21 -19.83
CA VAL A 33 -1.98 55.56 -18.51
C VAL A 33 -1.78 54.31 -17.65
N LEU A 34 -2.54 53.24 -17.90
CA LEU A 34 -2.49 51.99 -17.14
C LEU A 34 -2.53 50.78 -18.10
N CYS A 35 -1.75 49.74 -17.82
CA CYS A 35 -1.85 48.46 -18.49
C CYS A 35 -3.03 47.66 -17.93
N VAL A 36 -4.03 47.42 -18.76
CA VAL A 36 -5.23 46.64 -18.38
C VAL A 36 -4.94 45.16 -18.12
N ASN A 37 -3.83 44.63 -18.61
CA ASN A 37 -3.48 43.21 -18.45
C ASN A 37 -2.80 42.91 -17.11
N CYS A 38 -1.97 43.82 -16.60
CA CYS A 38 -1.17 43.56 -15.39
C CYS A 38 -1.20 44.65 -14.32
N GLY A 39 -1.96 45.74 -14.53
CA GLY A 39 -2.08 46.84 -13.57
C GLY A 39 -0.85 47.76 -13.51
N TYR A 40 0.01 47.75 -14.52
CA TYR A 40 1.19 48.62 -14.58
C TYR A 40 0.80 50.06 -14.92
N ASP A 41 1.11 51.03 -14.05
CA ASP A 41 0.84 52.45 -14.30
C ASP A 41 2.05 53.13 -14.94
N PHE A 42 1.83 53.71 -16.13
CA PHE A 42 2.86 54.36 -16.93
C PHE A 42 3.24 55.77 -16.44
N ARG A 43 2.40 56.41 -15.61
CA ARG A 43 2.73 57.69 -14.95
C ARG A 43 3.62 57.47 -13.74
N SER A 44 3.27 56.50 -12.89
CA SER A 44 4.03 56.21 -11.67
C SER A 44 5.21 55.27 -11.91
N LYS A 45 5.24 54.56 -13.06
CA LYS A 45 6.21 53.49 -13.40
C LYS A 45 6.23 52.33 -12.40
N ILE A 46 5.16 52.19 -11.61
CA ILE A 46 5.02 51.16 -10.58
C ILE A 46 3.90 50.22 -11.01
N LYS A 47 4.11 48.91 -10.80
CA LYS A 47 3.01 47.93 -10.87
C LYS A 47 2.19 48.11 -9.61
N HIS A 48 0.98 48.66 -9.72
CA HIS A 48 0.03 48.59 -8.63
C HIS A 48 -0.41 47.13 -8.53
N GLY A 49 0.39 46.36 -7.79
CA GLY A 49 -0.02 45.03 -7.37
C GLY A 49 -1.35 45.18 -6.66
N LEU A 50 -2.30 44.33 -7.03
CA LEU A 50 -3.42 43.98 -6.18
C LEU A 50 -2.89 43.92 -4.74
N GLN A 51 -3.26 44.92 -3.93
CA GLN A 51 -3.01 44.89 -2.50
C GLN A 51 -3.87 43.73 -1.98
N LYS A 52 -3.31 42.53 -1.92
CA LYS A 52 -3.60 41.62 -0.82
C LYS A 52 -2.75 42.13 0.35
N GLU A 53 -3.36 42.19 1.52
CA GLU A 53 -2.94 43.01 2.63
C GLU A 53 -1.51 42.74 3.16
N ALA A 54 -1.02 43.73 3.92
CA ALA A 54 0.27 43.90 4.58
C ALA A 54 0.95 42.61 5.13
N GLY A 55 2.28 42.47 5.15
CA GLY A 55 3.31 43.49 4.99
C GLY A 55 4.75 42.93 5.01
N GLU A 56 5.66 43.88 4.81
CA GLU A 56 7.13 43.85 4.93
C GLU A 56 8.00 43.18 3.85
N ALA A 57 8.19 43.99 2.81
CA ALA A 57 9.47 44.62 2.47
C ALA A 57 10.65 43.74 2.02
N SER A 58 10.79 43.75 0.69
CA SER A 58 11.95 43.42 -0.11
C SER A 58 13.22 44.21 0.20
N SER A 59 14.36 43.54 0.09
CA SER A 59 15.48 44.03 -0.74
C SER A 59 15.92 42.84 -1.62
N GLY A 60 15.88 42.89 -2.95
CA GLY A 60 16.52 43.87 -3.81
C GLY A 60 17.82 43.25 -4.33
N GLY A 61 17.86 42.77 -5.58
CA GLY A 61 19.13 42.43 -6.23
C GLY A 61 19.09 41.25 -7.21
N LEU A 62 18.92 41.57 -8.49
CA LEU A 62 19.43 40.75 -9.58
C LEU A 62 20.95 40.55 -9.41
N LYS A 63 21.35 39.39 -8.86
CA LYS A 63 22.59 38.61 -9.11
C LYS A 63 22.92 37.68 -7.92
N LYS A 64 22.40 36.45 -7.93
CA LYS A 64 23.20 35.25 -7.62
C LYS A 64 22.41 33.96 -7.86
N LYS A 65 22.82 33.25 -8.90
CA LYS A 65 22.51 31.85 -9.23
C LYS A 65 23.10 30.87 -8.19
N ARG A 66 23.03 31.19 -6.89
CA ARG A 66 23.59 30.44 -5.75
C ARG A 66 22.77 30.66 -4.46
N ARG A 67 21.45 30.45 -4.53
CA ARG A 67 20.55 30.26 -3.36
C ARG A 67 19.49 29.16 -3.58
N ALA A 68 19.72 28.26 -4.54
CA ALA A 68 18.80 27.14 -4.81
C ALA A 68 18.86 26.01 -3.76
N ARG A 69 19.91 25.94 -2.93
CA ARG A 69 20.17 24.75 -2.09
C ARG A 69 19.61 24.80 -0.66
N SER A 70 19.10 25.95 -0.21
CA SER A 70 18.61 26.11 1.18
C SER A 70 17.09 25.93 1.33
N GLY A 71 16.33 26.01 0.24
CA GLY A 71 14.87 25.76 0.24
C GLY A 71 14.50 24.30 -0.05
N GLU A 72 15.39 23.53 -0.69
CA GLU A 72 15.17 22.10 -0.97
C GLU A 72 15.01 21.27 0.31
N ILE A 73 15.80 21.57 1.36
CA ILE A 73 15.74 20.81 2.62
C ILE A 73 14.40 21.04 3.35
N SER A 74 13.85 22.26 3.31
CA SER A 74 12.54 22.55 3.89
C SER A 74 11.40 21.87 3.13
N GLN A 75 11.49 21.76 1.80
CA GLN A 75 10.47 21.10 0.97
C GLN A 75 10.42 19.59 1.24
N TRP A 76 11.57 18.92 1.29
CA TRP A 76 11.64 17.50 1.65
C TRP A 76 11.15 17.22 3.07
N LEU A 77 11.46 18.10 4.03
CA LEU A 77 10.99 17.96 5.41
C LEU A 77 9.47 18.13 5.52
N GLN A 78 8.90 19.09 4.79
CA GLN A 78 7.44 19.27 4.71
C GLN A 78 6.77 18.07 4.05
N LEU A 79 7.35 17.53 2.97
CA LEU A 79 6.83 16.34 2.31
C LEU A 79 6.86 15.13 3.24
N ALA A 80 7.98 14.91 3.94
CA ALA A 80 8.11 13.83 4.91
C ALA A 80 7.07 13.95 6.03
N ARG A 81 6.83 15.18 6.53
CA ARG A 81 5.75 15.45 7.50
C ARG A 81 4.37 15.15 6.90
N GLY A 82 4.13 15.54 5.65
CA GLY A 82 2.93 15.21 4.88
C GLY A 82 2.69 13.70 4.78
N CYS A 83 3.71 12.95 4.35
CA CYS A 83 3.68 11.50 4.27
C CYS A 83 3.39 10.85 5.63
N LEU A 84 4.00 11.35 6.71
CA LEU A 84 3.78 10.81 8.06
C LEU A 84 2.33 11.01 8.53
N VAL A 85 1.79 12.22 8.39
CA VAL A 85 0.40 12.52 8.78
C VAL A 85 -0.60 11.75 7.89
N SER A 86 -0.33 11.68 6.58
CA SER A 86 -1.10 10.88 5.63
C SER A 86 -1.11 9.40 6.00
N PHE A 87 0.04 8.83 6.35
CA PHE A 87 0.18 7.44 6.76
C PHE A 87 -0.62 7.14 8.03
N ILE A 88 -0.55 8.01 9.05
CA ILE A 88 -1.35 7.86 10.28
C ILE A 88 -2.85 7.87 9.96
N GLY A 89 -3.31 8.83 9.14
CA GLY A 89 -4.70 8.89 8.69
C GLY A 89 -5.14 7.65 7.93
N ALA A 90 -4.30 7.13 7.03
CA ALA A 90 -4.56 5.92 6.27
C ALA A 90 -4.62 4.67 7.19
N MET A 91 -3.74 4.56 8.18
CA MET A 91 -3.74 3.46 9.15
C MET A 91 -4.96 3.50 10.08
N MET A 92 -5.41 4.69 10.50
CA MET A 92 -6.67 4.81 11.24
C MET A 92 -7.87 4.36 10.40
N GLY A 93 -7.92 4.76 9.13
CA GLY A 93 -8.96 4.30 8.19
C GLY A 93 -8.92 2.79 7.97
N ALA A 94 -7.72 2.22 7.78
CA ALA A 94 -7.52 0.78 7.63
C ALA A 94 -7.97 0.00 8.88
N PHE A 95 -7.64 0.50 10.06
CA PHE A 95 -8.03 -0.13 11.32
C PHE A 95 -9.55 -0.12 11.54
N VAL A 96 -10.20 1.02 11.28
CA VAL A 96 -11.67 1.10 11.33
C VAL A 96 -12.30 0.15 10.32
N TRP A 97 -11.77 0.07 9.10
CA TRP A 97 -12.25 -0.84 8.08
C TRP A 97 -12.12 -2.31 8.52
N TYR A 98 -10.98 -2.70 9.08
CA TYR A 98 -10.75 -4.03 9.62
C TYR A 98 -11.77 -4.40 10.71
N ILE A 99 -12.03 -3.49 11.68
CA ILE A 99 -13.03 -3.73 12.73
C ILE A 99 -14.42 -3.93 12.13
N VAL A 100 -14.82 -3.09 11.17
CA VAL A 100 -16.13 -3.23 10.51
C VAL A 100 -16.24 -4.56 9.76
N ALA A 101 -15.18 -4.98 9.06
CA ALA A 101 -15.16 -6.26 8.37
C ALA A 101 -15.31 -7.45 9.34
N MET A 102 -14.61 -7.40 10.48
CA MET A 102 -14.73 -8.42 11.52
C MET A 102 -16.14 -8.53 12.11
N LEU A 103 -16.86 -7.41 12.24
CA LEU A 103 -18.21 -7.41 12.83
C LEU A 103 -19.32 -7.72 11.82
N THR A 104 -19.14 -7.37 10.56
CA THR A 104 -20.20 -7.48 9.54
C THR A 104 -20.03 -8.66 8.60
N HIS A 105 -18.85 -9.31 8.58
CA HIS A 105 -18.47 -10.35 7.62
C HIS A 105 -18.72 -9.94 6.16
N SER A 106 -18.77 -8.64 5.89
CA SER A 106 -19.13 -8.06 4.60
C SER A 106 -18.12 -6.98 4.24
N GLU A 107 -17.66 -7.00 3.00
CA GLU A 107 -16.64 -6.07 2.52
C GLU A 107 -17.29 -4.90 1.78
N TRP A 108 -17.32 -3.75 2.43
CA TRP A 108 -17.90 -2.54 1.86
C TRP A 108 -16.80 -1.74 1.16
N GLY A 109 -16.72 -1.84 -0.17
CA GLY A 109 -15.74 -1.08 -0.98
C GLY A 109 -15.82 0.44 -0.78
N LEU A 110 -16.96 0.98 -0.34
CA LEU A 110 -17.10 2.40 0.00
C LEU A 110 -16.16 2.87 1.13
N ILE A 111 -15.76 1.99 2.04
CA ILE A 111 -14.84 2.34 3.13
C ILE A 111 -13.43 2.61 2.59
N ALA A 112 -13.01 1.88 1.55
CA ALA A 112 -11.73 2.12 0.87
C ALA A 112 -11.66 3.52 0.24
N TRP A 113 -12.77 4.01 -0.30
CA TRP A 113 -12.87 5.38 -0.80
C TRP A 113 -12.65 6.42 0.31
N GLY A 114 -13.29 6.23 1.47
CA GLY A 114 -13.10 7.08 2.65
C GLY A 114 -11.66 7.10 3.16
N LEU A 115 -11.00 5.94 3.16
CA LEU A 115 -9.58 5.81 3.52
C LEU A 115 -8.69 6.64 2.60
N GLY A 116 -8.92 6.61 1.28
CA GLY A 116 -8.22 7.46 0.33
C GLY A 116 -8.40 8.96 0.63
N GLY A 117 -9.61 9.37 1.01
CA GLY A 117 -9.89 10.72 1.49
C GLY A 117 -9.04 11.10 2.72
N LEU A 118 -8.98 10.23 3.74
CA LEU A 118 -8.16 10.46 4.95
C LEU A 118 -6.67 10.58 4.64
N ALA A 119 -6.15 9.74 3.76
CA ALA A 119 -4.76 9.83 3.30
C ALA A 119 -4.50 11.18 2.59
N GLY A 120 -5.41 11.60 1.72
CA GLY A 120 -5.35 12.89 1.04
C GLY A 120 -5.38 14.08 2.01
N VAL A 121 -6.29 14.08 2.98
CA VAL A 121 -6.40 15.11 4.03
C VAL A 121 -5.12 15.19 4.85
N GLY A 122 -4.55 14.05 5.26
CA GLY A 122 -3.31 14.04 6.02
C GLY A 122 -2.14 14.65 5.25
N MET A 123 -2.08 14.42 3.93
CA MET A 123 -1.09 15.05 3.07
C MET A 123 -1.32 16.55 2.91
N ALA A 124 -2.57 16.98 2.70
CA ALA A 124 -2.91 18.40 2.60
C ALA A 124 -2.52 19.18 3.87
N VAL A 125 -2.81 18.61 5.06
CA VAL A 125 -2.47 19.21 6.36
C VAL A 125 -0.97 19.21 6.63
N GLY A 126 -0.27 18.12 6.28
CA GLY A 126 1.15 17.97 6.62
C GLY A 126 2.11 18.63 5.63
N TYR A 127 1.82 18.58 4.33
CA TYR A 127 2.67 19.16 3.27
C TYR A 127 2.41 20.65 3.07
N GLY A 128 1.14 21.07 3.03
CA GLY A 128 0.75 22.48 2.91
C GLY A 128 1.04 23.14 1.56
N HIS A 129 1.48 22.38 0.56
CA HIS A 129 1.80 22.87 -0.78
C HIS A 129 0.96 22.17 -1.86
N GLU A 130 0.44 22.94 -2.80
CA GLU A 130 -0.37 22.49 -3.94
C GLU A 130 0.53 21.96 -5.07
N GLU A 131 1.22 20.85 -4.83
CA GLU A 131 2.01 20.19 -5.88
C GLU A 131 1.46 18.81 -6.23
N ALA A 132 1.57 18.47 -7.52
CA ALA A 132 1.21 17.15 -8.01
C ALA A 132 1.95 16.02 -7.27
N LEU A 133 3.17 16.30 -6.78
CA LEU A 133 3.98 15.34 -6.04
C LEU A 133 3.32 14.91 -4.72
N GLY A 134 2.71 15.84 -3.98
CA GLY A 134 1.94 15.51 -2.77
C GLY A 134 0.74 14.61 -3.10
N GLY A 135 0.05 14.89 -4.21
CA GLY A 135 -1.03 14.06 -4.72
C GLY A 135 -0.62 12.62 -5.03
N ILE A 136 0.51 12.44 -5.73
CA ILE A 136 1.04 11.12 -6.08
C ILE A 136 1.43 10.35 -4.82
N CYS A 137 2.12 10.99 -3.88
CA CYS A 137 2.49 10.37 -2.61
C CYS A 137 1.28 9.94 -1.79
N ALA A 138 0.24 10.78 -1.69
CA ALA A 138 -0.98 10.44 -0.97
C ALA A 138 -1.72 9.25 -1.61
N ALA A 139 -1.82 9.20 -2.94
CA ALA A 139 -2.42 8.07 -3.66
C ALA A 139 -1.63 6.77 -3.46
N ALA A 140 -0.29 6.83 -3.47
CA ALA A 140 0.55 5.66 -3.20
C ALA A 140 0.37 5.14 -1.77
N ILE A 141 0.34 6.04 -0.77
CA ILE A 141 0.09 5.68 0.63
C ILE A 141 -1.30 5.05 0.79
N ALA A 142 -2.34 5.63 0.17
CA ALA A 142 -3.69 5.08 0.19
C ALA A 142 -3.75 3.67 -0.41
N LEU A 143 -3.10 3.45 -1.56
CA LEU A 143 -3.03 2.13 -2.20
C LEU A 143 -2.37 1.10 -1.28
N VAL A 144 -1.21 1.43 -0.72
CA VAL A 144 -0.49 0.54 0.20
C VAL A 144 -1.34 0.22 1.43
N ALA A 145 -1.98 1.22 2.03
CA ALA A 145 -2.86 1.02 3.18
C ALA A 145 -4.09 0.14 2.86
N ILE A 146 -4.68 0.29 1.67
CA ILE A 146 -5.77 -0.58 1.21
C ILE A 146 -5.29 -2.02 1.06
N VAL A 147 -4.13 -2.25 0.44
CA VAL A 147 -3.57 -3.59 0.27
C VAL A 147 -3.28 -4.23 1.64
N ILE A 148 -2.70 -3.50 2.58
CA ILE A 148 -2.42 -3.99 3.93
C ILE A 148 -3.73 -4.35 4.66
N ALA A 149 -4.74 -3.47 4.60
CA ALA A 149 -6.03 -3.74 5.23
C ALA A 149 -6.71 -4.99 4.65
N LYS A 150 -6.69 -5.12 3.31
CA LYS A 150 -7.25 -6.25 2.58
C LYS A 150 -6.55 -7.56 2.94
N ALA A 151 -5.22 -7.55 3.01
CA ALA A 151 -4.43 -8.69 3.46
C ALA A 151 -4.74 -9.08 4.91
N ALA A 152 -4.87 -8.10 5.81
CA ALA A 152 -5.24 -8.37 7.20
C ALA A 152 -6.63 -9.00 7.34
N ILE A 153 -7.63 -8.51 6.60
CA ILE A 153 -8.98 -9.07 6.58
C ILE A 153 -8.98 -10.51 6.01
N PHE A 154 -8.26 -10.73 4.92
CA PHE A 154 -8.12 -12.06 4.32
C PHE A 154 -7.52 -13.06 5.31
N ILE A 155 -6.42 -12.69 5.97
CA ILE A 155 -5.71 -13.55 6.91
C ILE A 155 -6.55 -13.82 8.17
N SER A 156 -7.31 -12.83 8.67
CA SER A 156 -8.07 -13.01 9.90
C SER A 156 -9.42 -13.72 9.72
N ILE A 157 -10.09 -13.53 8.59
CA ILE A 157 -11.45 -14.05 8.36
C ILE A 157 -11.43 -15.27 7.43
N LEU A 158 -10.75 -15.15 6.28
CA LEU A 158 -10.86 -16.17 5.24
C LEU A 158 -9.96 -17.38 5.52
N PHE A 159 -8.74 -17.14 6.02
CA PHE A 159 -7.81 -18.23 6.29
C PHE A 159 -8.35 -19.25 7.32
N PRO A 160 -8.91 -18.86 8.48
CA PRO A 160 -9.52 -19.82 9.39
C PRO A 160 -10.71 -20.56 8.77
N ALA A 161 -11.51 -19.88 7.94
CA ALA A 161 -12.65 -20.51 7.26
C ALA A 161 -12.21 -21.57 6.24
N ILE A 162 -11.13 -21.31 5.49
CA ILE A 162 -10.54 -22.27 4.55
C ILE A 162 -9.96 -23.47 5.30
N ASN A 163 -9.22 -23.25 6.39
CA ASN A 163 -8.66 -24.34 7.16
C ASN A 163 -9.76 -25.24 7.76
N ALA A 164 -10.83 -24.64 8.29
CA ALA A 164 -11.98 -25.40 8.79
C ALA A 164 -12.67 -26.22 7.68
N LEU A 165 -12.80 -25.67 6.47
CA LEU A 165 -13.34 -26.40 5.31
C LEU A 165 -12.40 -27.54 4.86
N ALA A 166 -11.09 -27.31 4.90
CA ALA A 166 -10.10 -28.31 4.53
C ALA A 166 -10.12 -29.49 5.53
N GLU A 167 -10.21 -29.21 6.83
CA GLU A 167 -10.35 -30.24 7.87
C GLU A 167 -11.62 -31.08 7.67
N MET A 168 -12.78 -30.45 7.43
CA MET A 168 -14.02 -31.17 7.15
C MET A 168 -13.92 -32.04 5.88
N SER A 169 -13.22 -31.57 4.84
CA SER A 169 -13.02 -32.35 3.61
C SER A 169 -12.08 -33.55 3.79
N ALA A 170 -11.09 -33.43 4.69
CA ALA A 170 -10.13 -34.50 4.97
C ALA A 170 -10.79 -35.63 5.76
N GLU A 171 -11.68 -35.30 6.70
CA GLU A 171 -12.39 -36.28 7.51
C GLU A 171 -13.44 -37.06 6.69
N GLU A 172 -14.09 -36.42 5.71
CA GLU A 172 -15.04 -37.07 4.80
C GLU A 172 -14.36 -38.00 3.77
N MET A 173 -13.05 -37.82 3.50
CA MET A 173 -12.26 -38.70 2.63
C MET A 173 -11.44 -39.75 3.37
N ALA A 174 -11.50 -39.80 4.71
CA ALA A 174 -10.96 -40.94 5.44
C ALA A 174 -11.80 -42.18 5.07
N PRO A 175 -11.26 -43.18 4.37
CA PRO A 175 -12.04 -44.32 3.93
C PRO A 175 -12.59 -45.04 5.17
N GLU A 176 -13.92 -45.02 5.34
CA GLU A 176 -14.61 -46.01 6.18
C GLU A 176 -14.10 -47.38 5.72
N GLY A 177 -13.40 -48.05 6.63
CA GLY A 177 -12.68 -49.28 6.34
C GLY A 177 -13.57 -50.29 5.62
N VAL A 178 -13.19 -50.60 4.37
CA VAL A 178 -13.51 -51.88 3.76
C VAL A 178 -12.70 -52.94 4.52
N ALA A 179 -13.21 -53.34 5.67
CA ALA A 179 -12.97 -54.68 6.18
C ALA A 179 -13.81 -55.66 5.33
N VAL A 180 -13.31 -56.90 5.17
CA VAL A 180 -13.93 -58.06 4.50
C VAL A 180 -13.62 -58.10 2.99
N GLU A 181 -12.88 -59.05 2.41
CA GLU A 181 -12.73 -60.49 2.69
C GLU A 181 -11.26 -60.95 2.64
N GLU A 182 -10.86 -61.66 3.69
CA GLU A 182 -9.71 -62.55 3.73
C GLU A 182 -10.04 -63.77 2.86
N ALA A 183 -9.46 -63.87 1.66
CA ALA A 183 -9.64 -65.01 0.78
C ALA A 183 -8.89 -66.24 1.32
N VAL A 184 -9.59 -67.00 2.16
CA VAL A 184 -9.34 -68.43 2.42
C VAL A 184 -9.76 -69.21 1.17
N GLY A 185 -8.85 -70.00 0.60
CA GLY A 185 -9.15 -70.85 -0.56
C GLY A 185 -7.99 -71.69 -1.08
N GLU A 186 -7.58 -72.66 -0.27
CA GLU A 186 -7.16 -74.04 -0.61
C GLU A 186 -6.31 -74.32 -1.87
N GLY A 187 -5.09 -74.86 -1.66
CA GLY A 187 -4.31 -75.49 -2.73
C GLY A 187 -2.92 -76.02 -2.32
N GLU A 188 -2.85 -76.97 -1.38
CA GLU A 188 -1.74 -77.95 -1.29
C GLU A 188 -1.96 -79.10 -2.31
N PRO A 189 -0.99 -79.99 -2.69
CA PRO A 189 0.16 -80.47 -1.87
C PRO A 189 1.51 -80.84 -2.61
N VAL A 190 2.48 -81.30 -1.80
CA VAL A 190 3.65 -82.21 -2.07
C VAL A 190 4.96 -81.52 -2.59
N ALA A 191 6.18 -81.71 -2.07
CA ALA A 191 6.83 -82.83 -1.38
C ALA A 191 8.02 -82.44 -0.46
N GLU A 192 8.13 -83.17 0.65
CA GLU A 192 9.27 -83.66 1.45
C GLU A 192 10.72 -83.11 1.23
N THR A 193 11.39 -82.76 2.33
CA THR A 193 12.38 -83.65 2.98
C THR A 193 12.78 -83.14 4.39
N PRO A 194 13.18 -84.05 5.31
CA PRO A 194 13.41 -83.76 6.72
C PRO A 194 14.89 -83.68 7.10
N ASP A 195 15.18 -82.96 8.19
CA ASP A 195 16.21 -83.21 9.21
C ASP A 195 16.48 -81.85 9.90
N GLY A 196 16.48 -81.69 11.22
CA GLY A 196 16.56 -82.61 12.32
C GLY A 196 17.29 -81.88 13.45
N SER A 197 16.81 -82.05 14.69
CA SER A 197 17.50 -81.73 15.95
C SER A 197 17.73 -80.25 16.31
N SER A 198 17.74 -79.80 17.56
CA SER A 198 17.05 -80.08 18.83
C SER A 198 17.80 -79.27 19.91
N GLN A 199 17.12 -79.01 21.02
CA GLN A 199 17.63 -78.56 22.34
C GLN A 199 17.73 -77.03 22.52
N SER A 200 16.88 -76.39 23.34
CA SER A 200 16.71 -76.49 24.81
C SER A 200 17.94 -75.91 25.54
N THR A 201 17.87 -75.10 26.59
CA THR A 201 16.84 -74.82 27.61
C THR A 201 17.42 -73.75 28.55
N ASP A 202 16.53 -73.01 29.23
CA ASP A 202 16.59 -72.54 30.63
C ASP A 202 17.72 -71.59 31.07
N ALA A 203 17.43 -70.35 31.50
CA ALA A 203 16.72 -69.89 32.70
C ALA A 203 17.63 -69.64 33.92
N GLN A 204 17.28 -68.54 34.60
CA GLN A 204 17.47 -68.21 36.02
C GLN A 204 18.70 -67.43 36.52
N ALA A 205 18.32 -66.29 37.14
CA ALA A 205 18.67 -65.84 38.49
C ALA A 205 19.83 -64.83 38.68
N ALA A 206 19.44 -63.64 39.14
CA ALA A 206 20.21 -62.67 39.94
C ALA A 206 20.54 -63.24 41.35
N PRO A 207 21.15 -62.52 42.34
CA PRO A 207 21.69 -61.14 42.42
C PRO A 207 23.05 -60.98 43.21
N GLY A 208 23.53 -59.72 43.34
CA GLY A 208 24.53 -59.22 44.33
C GLY A 208 26.02 -59.36 43.90
N GLU A 209 26.99 -58.52 44.25
CA GLU A 209 27.15 -57.32 45.10
C GLU A 209 28.56 -56.72 44.79
N GLU A 210 28.68 -55.39 44.86
CA GLU A 210 29.85 -54.58 45.28
C GLU A 210 31.20 -54.50 44.50
N MET A 211 31.48 -53.25 44.08
CA MET A 211 32.72 -52.46 44.25
C MET A 211 33.93 -52.57 43.27
N ALA A 212 34.22 -51.39 42.72
CA ALA A 212 35.53 -50.78 42.39
C ALA A 212 36.26 -51.19 41.09
N GLY A 213 36.60 -50.19 40.27
CA GLY A 213 37.66 -50.29 39.28
C GLY A 213 37.51 -49.32 38.09
N GLU A 214 38.50 -48.45 37.93
CA GLU A 214 38.64 -47.42 36.89
C GLU A 214 38.59 -47.91 35.43
N ALA A 215 38.14 -46.98 34.58
CA ALA A 215 38.59 -46.68 33.21
C ALA A 215 38.46 -47.77 32.12
N ALA A 216 37.62 -47.51 31.11
CA ALA A 216 38.07 -47.26 29.73
C ALA A 216 36.90 -47.01 28.78
N ALA A 217 37.19 -46.18 27.78
CA ALA A 217 36.39 -45.76 26.63
C ALA A 217 35.51 -46.82 25.96
N GLY A 218 34.33 -46.38 25.50
CA GLY A 218 33.45 -47.13 24.60
C GLY A 218 32.03 -46.55 24.59
N GLU A 219 31.86 -45.33 24.12
CA GLU A 219 30.52 -44.77 23.84
C GLU A 219 30.02 -45.33 22.51
N GLU A 220 29.15 -46.34 22.56
CA GLU A 220 28.29 -46.74 21.43
C GLU A 220 26.87 -46.25 21.76
N PRO A 221 26.33 -45.21 21.09
CA PRO A 221 24.95 -44.83 21.31
C PRO A 221 24.02 -45.78 20.58
N LEU A 222 23.28 -46.51 21.41
CA LEU A 222 21.93 -47.02 21.24
C LEU A 222 21.15 -46.36 20.08
N GLY A 223 20.73 -47.19 19.13
CA GLY A 223 19.96 -46.78 17.96
C GLY A 223 18.67 -46.05 18.32
N GLU A 224 18.65 -44.76 18.00
CA GLU A 224 17.48 -43.90 17.93
C GLU A 224 16.93 -43.99 16.49
N GLU A 225 16.43 -45.16 16.11
CA GLU A 225 15.62 -45.33 14.90
C GLU A 225 14.15 -45.12 15.28
N LEU A 226 13.71 -43.87 15.27
CA LEU A 226 12.37 -43.39 14.89
C LEU A 226 12.28 -41.94 15.34
N LEU A 227 12.57 -40.98 14.45
CA LEU A 227 11.97 -39.64 14.40
C LEU A 227 12.68 -38.76 13.36
N ASP A 228 12.86 -39.26 12.13
CA ASP A 228 13.18 -38.41 10.98
C ASP A 228 12.21 -38.73 9.84
N GLU A 229 10.90 -38.59 10.12
CA GLU A 229 9.97 -38.19 9.06
C GLU A 229 10.10 -36.66 8.93
N GLU A 230 11.31 -36.20 8.54
CA GLU A 230 11.51 -34.87 8.02
C GLU A 230 10.60 -34.77 6.80
N THR A 231 9.45 -34.14 6.98
CA THR A 231 8.60 -33.70 5.89
C THR A 231 9.43 -32.67 5.13
N GLU A 232 10.23 -33.13 4.16
CA GLU A 232 10.81 -32.31 3.11
C GLU A 232 9.64 -31.70 2.33
N VAL A 233 9.04 -30.65 2.88
CA VAL A 233 8.12 -29.79 2.15
C VAL A 233 8.99 -29.09 1.10
N GLY A 234 9.13 -29.74 -0.05
CA GLY A 234 9.99 -29.28 -1.11
C GLY A 234 9.63 -27.84 -1.49
N ALA A 235 10.63 -27.04 -1.87
CA ALA A 235 10.41 -25.66 -2.31
C ALA A 235 9.33 -25.54 -3.42
N ALA A 236 9.09 -26.61 -4.18
CA ALA A 236 8.00 -26.74 -5.14
C ALA A 236 6.61 -26.77 -4.49
N ASP A 237 6.44 -27.45 -3.36
CA ASP A 237 5.17 -27.47 -2.61
C ASP A 237 4.93 -26.13 -1.90
N LEU A 238 5.98 -25.52 -1.34
CA LEU A 238 5.85 -24.17 -0.76
C LEU A 238 5.49 -23.12 -1.83
N ALA A 239 6.06 -23.23 -3.03
CA ALA A 239 5.72 -22.37 -4.16
C ALA A 239 4.30 -22.63 -4.68
N GLY A 240 3.86 -23.90 -4.73
CA GLY A 240 2.51 -24.30 -5.11
C GLY A 240 1.45 -23.75 -4.15
N VAL A 241 1.67 -23.91 -2.85
CA VAL A 241 0.81 -23.37 -1.79
C VAL A 241 0.76 -21.84 -1.85
N GLY A 242 1.92 -21.19 -2.01
CA GLY A 242 2.00 -19.74 -2.15
C GLY A 242 1.27 -19.21 -3.39
N ALA A 243 1.38 -19.90 -4.53
CA ALA A 243 0.69 -19.52 -5.77
C ALA A 243 -0.83 -19.71 -5.66
N ALA A 244 -1.28 -20.84 -5.09
CA ALA A 244 -2.71 -21.08 -4.85
C ALA A 244 -3.29 -20.03 -3.89
N PHE A 245 -2.58 -19.73 -2.81
CA PHE A 245 -2.95 -18.67 -1.87
C PHE A 245 -3.01 -17.30 -2.56
N GLY A 246 -2.03 -16.97 -3.41
CA GLY A 246 -2.01 -15.72 -4.16
C GLY A 246 -3.17 -15.58 -5.17
N VAL A 247 -3.50 -16.66 -5.88
CA VAL A 247 -4.66 -16.69 -6.80
C VAL A 247 -5.96 -16.57 -6.02
N LEU A 248 -6.10 -17.31 -4.92
CA LEU A 248 -7.28 -17.23 -4.06
C LEU A 248 -7.43 -15.82 -3.49
N PHE A 249 -6.34 -15.25 -2.97
CA PHE A 249 -6.29 -13.86 -2.51
C PHE A 249 -6.76 -12.92 -3.61
N PHE A 250 -6.16 -12.96 -4.80
CA PHE A 250 -6.51 -12.02 -5.86
C PHE A 250 -7.95 -12.16 -6.35
N THR A 251 -8.44 -13.39 -6.51
CA THR A 251 -9.79 -13.67 -7.03
C THR A 251 -10.89 -13.38 -6.02
N THR A 252 -10.65 -13.64 -4.74
CA THR A 252 -11.61 -13.35 -3.66
C THR A 252 -11.57 -11.89 -3.23
N MET A 253 -10.40 -11.24 -3.29
CA MET A 253 -10.21 -9.89 -2.78
C MET A 253 -10.42 -8.81 -3.84
N PHE A 254 -10.18 -9.04 -5.13
CA PHE A 254 -10.37 -7.99 -6.14
C PHE A 254 -11.64 -8.21 -6.95
N SER A 255 -12.78 -7.90 -6.34
CA SER A 255 -14.02 -7.73 -7.10
C SER A 255 -13.91 -6.51 -8.02
N LEU A 256 -14.67 -6.50 -9.12
CA LEU A 256 -14.78 -5.32 -10.00
C LEU A 256 -15.16 -4.06 -9.22
N PHE A 257 -15.99 -4.21 -8.18
CA PHE A 257 -16.36 -3.10 -7.30
C PHE A 257 -15.19 -2.59 -6.45
N ASP A 258 -14.31 -3.48 -5.98
CA ASP A 258 -13.10 -3.09 -5.24
C ASP A 258 -12.15 -2.31 -6.13
N ILE A 259 -11.97 -2.73 -7.39
CA ILE A 259 -11.12 -2.03 -8.35
C ILE A 259 -11.63 -0.60 -8.56
N VAL A 260 -12.94 -0.43 -8.76
CA VAL A 260 -13.55 0.91 -8.90
C VAL A 260 -13.34 1.72 -7.63
N ALA A 261 -13.56 1.13 -6.45
CA ALA A 261 -13.36 1.81 -5.17
C ALA A 261 -11.89 2.23 -4.94
N ILE A 262 -10.92 1.40 -5.32
CA ILE A 262 -9.49 1.70 -5.24
C ILE A 262 -9.14 2.87 -6.17
N ILE A 263 -9.64 2.87 -7.41
CA ILE A 263 -9.43 3.97 -8.35
C ILE A 263 -10.00 5.27 -7.78
N LEU A 264 -11.23 5.21 -7.24
CA LEU A 264 -11.86 6.37 -6.59
C LEU A 264 -11.08 6.83 -5.35
N ALA A 265 -10.59 5.91 -4.52
CA ALA A 265 -9.77 6.21 -3.35
C ALA A 265 -8.49 6.94 -3.75
N CYS A 266 -7.74 6.41 -4.73
CA CYS A 266 -6.52 7.01 -5.25
C CYS A 266 -6.78 8.38 -5.90
N ALA A 267 -7.83 8.50 -6.72
CA ALA A 267 -8.20 9.75 -7.36
C ALA A 267 -8.61 10.82 -6.32
N THR A 268 -9.32 10.40 -5.27
CA THR A 268 -9.73 11.29 -4.17
C THR A 268 -8.52 11.71 -3.34
N ALA A 269 -7.65 10.78 -2.98
CA ALA A 269 -6.39 11.06 -2.28
C ALA A 269 -5.55 12.08 -3.06
N PHE A 270 -5.35 11.83 -4.37
CA PHE A 270 -4.61 12.72 -5.26
C PHE A 270 -5.25 14.11 -5.33
N LYS A 271 -6.57 14.17 -5.57
CA LYS A 271 -7.27 15.45 -5.74
C LYS A 271 -7.24 16.25 -4.45
N VAL A 272 -7.58 15.65 -3.31
CA VAL A 272 -7.58 16.34 -2.00
C VAL A 272 -6.18 16.85 -1.65
N ALA A 273 -5.14 16.03 -1.82
CA ALA A 273 -3.78 16.43 -1.49
C ALA A 273 -3.20 17.50 -2.43
N SER A 274 -3.65 17.58 -3.68
CA SER A 274 -3.17 18.56 -4.67
C SER A 274 -4.02 19.84 -4.72
N SER A 275 -5.26 19.82 -4.22
CA SER A 275 -6.20 20.95 -4.34
C SER A 275 -6.45 21.72 -3.06
N VAL A 276 -6.01 21.23 -1.90
CA VAL A 276 -6.31 21.84 -0.60
C VAL A 276 -5.05 22.49 -0.06
N GLY A 277 -4.75 23.70 -0.52
CA GLY A 277 -3.85 24.61 0.19
C GLY A 277 -4.58 25.23 1.37
N PHE A 278 -4.42 24.69 2.59
CA PHE A 278 -4.88 25.34 3.84
C PHE A 278 -4.03 26.58 4.20
N GLY A 279 -3.46 27.27 3.20
CA GLY A 279 -2.63 28.45 3.35
C GLY A 279 -3.44 29.73 3.12
N ASP A 280 -4.18 30.14 4.15
CA ASP A 280 -4.32 31.53 4.64
C ASP A 280 -5.25 31.52 5.88
#